data_AF-A0A920W0H2-F1
#
_entry.id   AF-A0A920W0H2-F1
#
_cell.length_a   1.000
_cell.length_b   1.000
_cell.length_c   1.000
_cell.angle_alpha   90.00
_cell.angle_beta   90.00
_cell.angle_gamma   90.00
#
_symmetry.space_group_name_H-M   'P 1'
#
loop_
_entity.id
_entity.type
_entity.pdbx_description
1 polymer ?
#
loop_
_entity_poly.entity_id
_entity_poly.type
_entity_poly.pdbx_seq_one_letter_code
_entity_poly.pdbx_strand_id
1 'polypeptide(L)' 'MGPEHAWLKDINRVKYVAATDSEALDAFHKLTLLEGIIPALESSHAIAYGMQLAAIWMFLIDNH' A
#
# COMPACT_ATOMS: atom_id res chain seq x y z
N MET A 1 10.77 2.26 -11.66
CA MET A 1 11.81 2.39 -10.63
C MET A 1 13.10 2.85 -11.28
N GLY A 2 13.75 3.90 -10.77
CA GLY A 2 15.01 4.47 -11.29
C GLY A 2 16.27 4.11 -10.46
N PRO A 3 17.47 4.55 -10.87
CA PRO A 3 18.72 4.24 -10.18
C PRO A 3 18.79 4.77 -8.74
N GLU A 4 18.15 5.90 -8.45
CA GLU A 4 18.04 6.45 -7.10
C GLU A 4 17.24 5.52 -6.18
N HIS A 5 16.19 4.88 -6.71
CA HIS A 5 15.38 3.91 -5.97
C HIS A 5 16.17 2.65 -5.62
N ALA A 6 17.06 2.20 -6.52
CA ALA A 6 17.94 1.06 -6.29
C ALA A 6 18.95 1.37 -5.17
N TRP A 7 19.61 2.52 -5.23
CA TRP A 7 20.55 2.93 -4.18
C TRP A 7 19.87 3.06 -2.80
N LEU A 8 18.68 3.66 -2.73
CA LEU A 8 17.91 3.77 -1.48
C LEU A 8 17.50 2.40 -0.89
N LYS A 9 17.28 1.40 -1.76
CA LYS A 9 17.07 0.01 -1.36
C LYS A 9 18.34 -0.58 -0.74
N ASP A 10 19.47 -0.40 -1.42
CA ASP A 10 20.76 -0.99 -1.03
C ASP A 10 21.24 -0.46 0.33
N ILE A 11 20.99 0.82 0.63
CA ILE A 11 21.29 1.40 1.94
C ILE A 11 20.21 1.11 3.01
N ASN A 12 19.22 0.26 2.73
CA ASN A 12 18.10 -0.10 3.60
C ASN A 12 17.25 1.08 4.10
N ARG A 13 17.23 2.20 3.36
CA ARG A 13 16.44 3.39 3.75
C ARG A 13 14.98 3.31 3.30
N VAL A 14 14.70 2.55 2.24
CA VAL A 14 13.35 2.33 1.73
C VAL A 14 13.08 0.84 1.61
N LYS A 15 11.93 0.39 2.13
CA LYS A 15 11.42 -0.95 1.91
C LYS A 15 10.50 -0.95 0.70
N TYR A 16 10.86 -1.75 -0.29
CA TYR A 16 10.03 -1.94 -1.48
C TYR A 16 9.11 -3.13 -1.25
N VAL A 17 7.82 -2.87 -1.40
CA VAL A 17 6.76 -3.86 -1.27
C VAL A 17 5.97 -3.90 -2.57
N ALA A 18 5.42 -5.06 -2.87
CA ALA A 18 4.53 -5.25 -4.01
C ALA A 18 3.13 -5.51 -3.48
N ALA A 19 2.15 -4.85 -4.08
CA ALA A 19 0.75 -5.26 -4.04
C ALA A 19 0.42 -5.90 -5.40
N THR A 20 -0.39 -6.94 -5.38
CA THR A 20 -0.89 -7.58 -6.60
C THR A 20 -2.00 -6.74 -7.24
N ASP A 21 -2.21 -6.91 -8.54
CA ASP A 21 -3.28 -6.22 -9.27
C ASP A 21 -4.67 -6.47 -8.65
N SER A 22 -4.91 -7.68 -8.12
CA SER A 22 -6.16 -8.02 -7.46
C SER A 22 -6.35 -7.26 -6.15
N GLU A 23 -5.29 -7.07 -5.37
CA GLU A 23 -5.34 -6.28 -4.13
C GLU A 23 -5.52 -4.80 -4.45
N ALA A 24 -4.88 -4.31 -5.52
CA ALA A 24 -5.08 -2.94 -5.99
C ALA A 24 -6.53 -2.71 -6.46
N LEU A 25 -7.14 -3.67 -7.14
CA LEU A 25 -8.53 -3.57 -7.59
C LEU A 25 -9.51 -3.56 -6.40
N ASP A 26 -9.28 -4.40 -5.40
CA ASP A 26 -10.06 -4.41 -4.16
C ASP A 26 -9.94 -3.07 -3.41
N ALA A 27 -8.72 -2.53 -3.29
CA ALA A 27 -8.48 -1.22 -2.68
C ALA A 27 -9.14 -0.07 -3.48
N PHE A 28 -9.11 -0.14 -4.81
CA PHE A 28 -9.81 0.81 -5.69
C PHE A 28 -11.32 0.83 -5.39
N HIS A 29 -11.95 -0.35 -5.32
CA HIS A 29 -13.37 -0.46 -5.03
C HIS A 29 -13.70 0.04 -3.63
N LYS A 30 -12.90 -0.33 -2.62
CA LYS A 30 -13.11 0.12 -1.24
C LYS A 30 -13.01 1.63 -1.11
N LEU A 31 -11.99 2.26 -1.70
CA LEU A 31 -11.87 3.73 -1.63
C LEU A 31 -13.05 4.42 -2.32
N THR A 32 -13.48 3.89 -3.47
CA THR A 32 -14.61 4.46 -4.22
C THR A 32 -15.91 4.35 -3.43
N LEU A 33 -16.15 3.21 -2.77
CA LEU A 33 -17.39 2.95 -2.02
C LEU A 33 -17.42 3.66 -0.66
N LEU A 34 -16.27 3.77 0.01
CA LEU A 34 -16.19 4.36 1.35
C LEU A 34 -16.07 5.88 1.30
N GLU A 35 -15.21 6.41 0.42
CA GLU A 35 -14.84 7.83 0.39
C GLU A 35 -15.38 8.57 -0.84
N GLY A 36 -15.97 7.86 -1.81
CA GLY A 36 -16.45 8.45 -3.06
C GLY A 36 -15.32 8.91 -4.00
N ILE A 37 -14.07 8.55 -3.72
CA ILE A 37 -12.89 8.91 -4.50
C ILE A 37 -12.56 7.76 -5.44
N ILE A 38 -12.41 8.06 -6.73
CA ILE A 38 -11.98 7.09 -7.75
C ILE A 38 -10.46 7.26 -7.97
N PRO A 39 -9.61 6.38 -7.40
CA PRO A 39 -8.17 6.52 -7.52
C PRO A 39 -7.65 6.01 -8.87
N ALA A 40 -6.48 6.48 -9.32
CA ALA A 40 -5.76 5.82 -10.40
C ALA A 40 -5.34 4.39 -9.98
N LEU A 41 -5.29 3.45 -10.92
CA LEU A 41 -5.00 2.04 -10.61
C LEU A 41 -3.59 1.88 -10.00
N GLU A 42 -2.62 2.65 -10.48
CA GLU A 42 -1.27 2.71 -9.92
C GLU A 42 -1.27 3.21 -8.47
N SER A 43 -2.10 4.22 -8.16
CA SER A 43 -2.25 4.74 -6.81
C SER A 43 -2.94 3.72 -5.88
N SER A 44 -3.86 2.91 -6.41
CA SER A 44 -4.55 1.88 -5.64
C SER A 44 -3.59 0.81 -5.09
N HIS A 45 -2.46 0.56 -5.76
CA HIS A 45 -1.43 -0.35 -5.24
C HIS A 45 -0.85 0.15 -3.91
N ALA A 46 -0.62 1.46 -3.79
CA ALA A 46 -0.15 2.06 -2.54
C ALA A 46 -1.22 2.00 -1.44
N ILE A 47 -2.49 2.21 -1.81
CA ILE A 47 -3.61 2.15 -0.86
C ILE A 47 -3.80 0.73 -0.34
N ALA A 48 -3.75 -0.29 -1.22
CA ALA A 48 -3.83 -1.69 -0.83
C ALA A 48 -2.80 -2.04 0.25
N TYR A 49 -1.54 -1.62 0.05
CA TYR A 49 -0.49 -1.82 1.03
C TYR A 49 -0.73 -1.03 2.33
N GLY A 50 -1.21 0.22 2.24
CA GLY A 50 -1.58 1.03 3.40
C GLY A 50 -2.64 0.37 4.28
N MET A 51 -3.64 -0.26 3.66
CA MET A 51 -4.69 -1.00 4.38
C MET A 51 -4.15 -2.24 5.10
N GLN A 52 -3.22 -2.97 4.48
CA GLN A 52 -2.56 -4.12 5.12
C GLN A 52 -1.72 -3.68 6.33
N LEU A 53 -0.95 -2.60 6.18
CA LEU A 53 -0.22 -2.03 7.29
C LEU A 53 -1.16 -1.67 8.44
N ALA A 54 -2.24 -0.93 8.16
CA ALA A 54 -3.21 -0.53 9.17
C ALA A 54 -3.77 -1.73 9.94
N ALA A 55 -4.09 -2.83 9.25
CA ALA A 55 -4.56 -4.06 9.90
C ALA A 55 -3.51 -4.67 10.86
N ILE A 56 -2.23 -4.68 10.47
CA ILE A 56 -1.13 -5.14 11.32
C ILE A 56 -0.98 -4.25 12.56
N TRP A 57 -1.01 -2.93 12.37
CA TRP A 57 -0.92 -1.97 13.49
C TRP A 57 -2.08 -2.12 14.45
N MET A 58 -3.31 -2.27 13.94
CA MET A 58 -4.49 -2.49 14.78
C MET A 58 -4.34 -3.75 15.62
N PHE A 59 -3.91 -4.85 15.00
CA PHE A 59 -3.65 -6.10 15.72
C PHE A 59 -2.62 -5.94 16.83
N LEU A 60 -1.51 -5.23 16.56
CA LEU A 60 -0.49 -4.99 17.56
C LEU A 60 -0.99 -4.12 18.71
N ILE A 61 -1.77 -3.08 18.41
CA ILE A 61 -2.36 -2.20 19.42
C ILE A 61 -3.37 -2.95 20.30
N ASP A 62 -4.22 -3.77 19.70
CA ASP A 62 -5.28 -4.49 20.42
C ASP A 62 -4.76 -5.69 21.26
N ASN A 63 -3.51 -6.11 21.05
CA ASN A 63 -2.85 -7.20 21.79
C ASN A 63 -1.82 -6.70 22.84
N HIS A 64 -1.81 -5.40 23.15
CA HIS A 64 -1.04 -4.77 24.22
C HIS A 64 -1.95 -4.18 25.30
#